data_AF-K9P6Q9-F1
#
_entry.id   AF-K9P6Q9-F1
#
_cell.length_a   1.000
_cell.length_b   1.000
_cell.length_c   1.000
_cell.angle_alpha   90.00
_cell.angle_beta   90.00
_cell.angle_gamma   90.00
#
_symmetry.space_group_name_H-M   'P 1'
#
loop_
_entity.id
_entity.type
_entity.pdbx_description
1 polymer ?
#
loop_
_entity_poly.entity_id
_entity_poly.type
_entity_poly.pdbx_seq_one_letter_code
_entity_poly.pdbx_strand_id
1 'polypeptide(L)'
;MKLRPGPAALAGLTLLLALGVLWAPLAARERPGDDFGRWERGLRRCSVITPSGTGPTPPPSTCRLLRLDQQMEGLLSIRFLEPGGDTSFLDRQLVFAGVLAEGSAAMACERSRCEPRWPVRLRVSAVGQAGFGDGEAALGLTRAELASGQCLLDDRAFRCEATGPDGRQWRVDAAP
;
A
#
# COMPACT_ATOMS: atom_id res chain seq x y z
N MET A 1 63.38 42.82 15.92
CA MET A 1 63.51 42.15 14.61
C MET A 1 62.13 41.59 14.23
N LYS A 2 61.50 42.10 13.15
CA LYS A 2 60.18 41.65 12.69
C LYS A 2 60.36 40.71 11.50
N LEU A 3 60.01 39.43 11.67
CA LEU A 3 59.98 38.44 10.60
C LEU A 3 58.68 38.61 9.80
N ARG A 4 58.80 38.93 8.51
CA ARG A 4 57.70 38.89 7.54
C ARG A 4 57.57 37.45 7.00
N PRO A 5 56.38 36.81 7.04
CA PRO A 5 56.17 35.54 6.38
C PRO A 5 56.02 35.75 4.86
N GLY A 6 56.70 34.92 4.08
CA GLY A 6 56.68 34.95 2.61
C GLY A 6 55.41 34.32 2.01
N PRO A 7 55.07 34.68 0.76
CA PRO A 7 53.83 34.28 0.09
C PRO A 7 53.70 32.77 -0.20
N ALA A 8 54.76 31.97 0.02
CA ALA A 8 54.76 30.54 -0.24
C ALA A 8 53.92 29.71 0.75
N ALA A 9 53.67 30.23 1.96
CA ALA A 9 52.93 29.48 2.99
C ALA A 9 51.41 29.39 2.73
N LEU A 10 50.86 30.32 1.93
CA LEU A 10 49.43 30.35 1.61
C LEU A 10 49.04 29.45 0.42
N ALA A 11 50.01 29.06 -0.42
CA ALA A 11 49.77 28.20 -1.59
C ALA A 11 49.76 26.70 -1.24
N GLY A 12 50.48 26.29 -0.19
CA GLY A 12 50.51 24.88 0.24
C GLY A 12 49.23 24.44 0.95
N LEU A 13 48.59 25.34 1.69
CA LEU A 13 47.39 25.03 2.49
C LEU A 13 46.12 24.89 1.61
N THR A 14 46.05 25.63 0.51
CA THR A 14 44.94 25.55 -0.46
C THR A 14 44.97 24.26 -1.29
N LEU A 15 46.15 23.69 -1.56
CA LEU A 15 46.27 22.45 -2.34
C LEU A 15 45.86 21.20 -1.53
N LEU A 16 46.12 21.19 -0.21
CA LEU A 16 45.74 20.09 0.67
C LEU A 16 44.23 20.03 0.97
N LEU A 17 43.56 21.18 1.02
CA LEU A 17 42.10 21.24 1.16
C LEU A 17 41.37 20.81 -0.12
N ALA A 18 41.98 20.97 -1.29
CA ALA A 18 41.40 20.53 -2.57
C ALA A 18 41.44 19.00 -2.75
N LEU A 19 42.43 18.30 -2.19
CA LEU A 19 42.53 16.83 -2.32
C LEU A 19 41.63 16.06 -1.34
N GLY A 20 41.20 16.67 -0.22
CA GLY A 20 40.35 16.01 0.77
C GLY A 20 38.88 15.86 0.35
N VAL A 21 38.41 16.65 -0.62
CA VAL A 21 37.01 16.66 -1.07
C VAL A 21 36.73 15.55 -2.10
N LEU A 22 37.76 14.93 -2.69
CA LEU A 22 37.58 13.88 -3.69
C LEU A 22 37.26 12.49 -3.11
N TRP A 23 37.40 12.28 -1.80
CA TRP A 23 37.17 10.98 -1.15
C TRP A 23 36.00 11.02 -0.16
N ALA A 24 34.94 11.77 -0.48
CA ALA A 24 33.65 11.51 0.16
C ALA A 24 33.11 10.17 -0.38
N PRO A 25 32.88 9.15 0.46
CA PRO A 25 32.13 7.99 0.01
C PRO A 25 30.71 8.45 -0.32
N LEU A 26 30.37 8.45 -1.60
CA LEU A 26 29.00 8.50 -2.12
C LEU A 26 28.27 7.21 -1.73
N ALA A 27 28.11 6.96 -0.43
CA ALA A 27 27.46 5.78 0.12
C ALA A 27 26.24 6.20 0.95
N ALA A 28 25.27 6.82 0.28
CA ALA A 28 23.87 6.83 0.67
C ALA A 28 23.06 7.23 -0.57
N ARG A 29 22.89 6.29 -1.50
CA ARG A 29 21.77 6.36 -2.45
C ARG A 29 20.63 5.54 -1.85
N GLU A 30 19.99 6.07 -0.82
CA GLU A 30 18.56 5.81 -0.65
C GLU A 30 17.92 6.43 -1.90
N ARG A 31 17.51 5.60 -2.86
CA ARG A 31 16.72 6.08 -3.99
C ARG A 31 15.32 6.38 -3.44
N PRO A 32 14.89 7.64 -3.38
CA PRO A 32 13.54 7.95 -2.94
C PRO A 32 12.59 7.36 -3.99
N GLY A 33 11.83 6.34 -3.61
CA GLY A 33 10.75 5.78 -4.43
C GLY A 33 10.89 4.31 -4.87
N ASP A 34 11.91 3.56 -4.43
CA ASP A 34 11.98 2.12 -4.72
C ASP A 34 11.06 1.28 -3.80
N ASP A 35 10.62 1.76 -2.63
CA ASP A 35 9.82 0.98 -1.65
C ASP A 35 8.29 1.07 -1.81
N PHE A 36 7.82 1.75 -2.85
CA PHE A 36 6.40 2.02 -3.08
C PHE A 36 5.95 1.51 -4.43
N GLY A 37 4.70 1.06 -4.51
CA GLY A 37 4.14 0.60 -5.77
C GLY A 37 2.95 -0.33 -5.59
N ARG A 38 2.68 -1.07 -6.67
CA ARG A 38 1.48 -1.86 -6.82
C ARG A 38 1.80 -3.28 -7.26
N TRP A 39 1.02 -4.21 -6.74
CA TRP A 39 0.95 -5.58 -7.22
C TRP A 39 -0.51 -5.97 -7.49
N GLU A 40 -0.74 -6.82 -8.49
CA GLU A 40 -2.08 -7.28 -8.84
C GLU A 40 -2.10 -8.77 -9.19
N ARG A 41 -3.22 -9.42 -8.92
CA ARG A 41 -3.48 -10.81 -9.32
C ARG A 41 -4.95 -11.05 -9.60
N GLY A 42 -5.23 -11.74 -10.71
CA GLY A 42 -6.57 -12.22 -11.04
C GLY A 42 -7.05 -13.31 -10.07
N LEU A 43 -8.34 -13.33 -9.79
CA LEU A 43 -8.98 -14.26 -8.86
C LEU A 43 -9.90 -15.22 -9.62
N ARG A 44 -9.86 -16.51 -9.27
CA ARG A 44 -10.80 -17.52 -9.79
C ARG A 44 -11.98 -17.75 -8.87
N ARG A 45 -11.76 -17.60 -7.56
CA ARG A 45 -12.79 -17.70 -6.52
C ARG A 45 -12.71 -16.46 -5.67
N CYS A 46 -13.85 -15.82 -5.43
CA CYS A 46 -13.94 -14.70 -4.51
C CYS A 46 -15.37 -14.59 -3.98
N SER A 47 -15.49 -14.53 -2.67
CA SER A 47 -16.73 -14.27 -1.95
C SER A 47 -16.53 -13.05 -1.06
N VAL A 48 -17.35 -12.04 -1.26
CA VAL A 48 -17.32 -10.77 -0.56
C VAL A 48 -18.61 -10.63 0.25
N ILE A 49 -18.47 -10.34 1.54
CA ILE A 49 -19.57 -10.01 2.44
C ILE A 49 -19.34 -8.58 2.90
N THR A 50 -20.34 -7.74 2.64
CA THR A 50 -20.36 -6.36 3.09
C THR A 50 -21.58 -6.11 3.96
N PRO A 51 -21.50 -5.16 4.90
CA PRO A 51 -22.65 -4.74 5.65
C PRO A 51 -23.77 -4.26 4.74
N SER A 52 -24.99 -4.52 5.19
CA SER A 52 -26.23 -4.04 4.59
C SER A 52 -26.63 -2.78 5.34
N GLY A 53 -27.33 -1.87 4.67
CA GLY A 53 -28.04 -0.80 5.38
C GLY A 53 -29.21 -1.36 6.21
N THR A 54 -30.22 -0.53 6.47
CA THR A 54 -31.49 -0.96 7.06
C THR A 54 -32.27 -1.82 6.05
N GLY A 55 -31.94 -3.11 5.96
CA GLY A 55 -32.51 -4.05 5.00
C GLY A 55 -31.96 -5.46 5.16
N PRO A 56 -32.48 -6.45 4.41
CA PRO A 56 -31.99 -7.82 4.45
C PRO A 56 -30.53 -7.91 4.02
N THR A 57 -29.79 -8.86 4.60
CA THR A 57 -28.38 -9.06 4.25
C THR A 57 -28.23 -9.44 2.78
N PRO A 58 -27.48 -8.68 1.96
CA PRO A 58 -27.33 -9.01 0.57
C PRO A 58 -26.58 -10.34 0.44
N PRO A 59 -26.86 -11.12 -0.62
CA PRO A 59 -26.06 -12.30 -0.91
C PRO A 59 -24.59 -11.92 -1.10
N PRO A 60 -23.65 -12.83 -0.83
CA PRO A 60 -22.24 -12.57 -1.09
C PRO A 60 -22.00 -12.17 -2.55
N SER A 61 -21.23 -11.11 -2.78
CA SER A 61 -20.83 -10.70 -4.12
C SER A 61 -19.50 -11.35 -4.52
N THR A 62 -19.20 -11.33 -5.82
CA THR A 62 -17.96 -11.89 -6.37
C THR A 62 -16.98 -10.79 -6.76
N CYS A 63 -15.69 -11.09 -6.71
CA CYS A 63 -14.63 -10.20 -7.19
C CYS A 63 -13.67 -10.90 -8.16
N ARG A 64 -12.97 -10.12 -9.00
CA ARG A 64 -12.13 -10.63 -10.09
C ARG A 64 -10.64 -10.32 -9.97
N LEU A 65 -10.28 -9.31 -9.18
CA LEU A 65 -8.90 -8.86 -9.04
C LEU A 65 -8.61 -8.54 -7.58
N LEU A 66 -7.45 -9.01 -7.11
CA LEU A 66 -6.80 -8.54 -5.90
C LEU A 66 -5.71 -7.55 -6.30
N ARG A 67 -5.69 -6.38 -5.66
CA ARG A 67 -4.64 -5.36 -5.78
C ARG A 67 -4.06 -5.05 -4.41
N LEU A 68 -2.74 -5.01 -4.33
CA LEU A 68 -1.99 -4.56 -3.17
C LEU A 68 -1.29 -3.25 -3.52
N ASP A 69 -1.54 -2.20 -2.74
CA ASP A 69 -0.87 -0.91 -2.88
C ASP A 69 -0.06 -0.61 -1.60
N GLN A 70 1.25 -0.39 -1.74
CA GLN A 70 2.12 0.08 -0.66
C GLN A 70 2.62 1.49 -1.02
N GLN A 71 2.19 2.48 -0.23
CA GLN A 71 2.55 3.89 -0.42
C GLN A 71 3.62 4.36 0.58
N MET A 72 3.73 3.66 1.72
CA MET A 72 4.82 3.81 2.66
C MET A 72 5.18 2.45 3.26
N GLU A 73 6.40 2.30 3.75
CA GLU A 73 6.80 1.09 4.47
C GLU A 73 5.85 0.82 5.64
N GLY A 74 5.44 -0.43 5.80
CA GLY A 74 4.53 -0.84 6.86
C GLY A 74 3.04 -0.53 6.61
N LEU A 75 2.66 0.38 5.71
CA LEU A 75 1.25 0.59 5.35
C LEU A 75 0.89 -0.12 4.05
N LEU A 76 -0.24 -0.84 4.09
CA LEU A 76 -0.74 -1.57 2.93
C LEU A 76 -2.24 -1.33 2.77
N SER A 77 -2.65 -1.13 1.52
CA SER A 77 -4.05 -1.21 1.11
C SER A 77 -4.27 -2.47 0.29
N ILE A 78 -5.23 -3.30 0.70
CA ILE A 78 -5.66 -4.52 0.04
C ILE A 78 -7.01 -4.23 -0.60
N ARG A 79 -7.08 -4.25 -1.94
CA ARG A 79 -8.29 -3.93 -2.70
C ARG A 79 -8.79 -5.15 -3.45
N PHE A 80 -10.09 -5.42 -3.32
CA PHE A 80 -10.82 -6.40 -4.11
C PHE A 80 -11.73 -5.67 -5.09
N LEU A 81 -11.54 -5.91 -6.38
CA LEU A 81 -12.35 -5.28 -7.43
C LEU A 81 -13.47 -6.22 -7.85
N GLU A 82 -14.69 -5.77 -7.65
CA GLU A 82 -15.93 -6.42 -8.06
C GLU A 82 -16.34 -5.94 -9.47
N PRO A 83 -16.93 -6.81 -10.31
CA PRO A 83 -17.48 -6.39 -11.59
C PRO A 83 -18.54 -5.31 -11.42
N GLY A 84 -18.39 -4.20 -12.14
CA GLY A 84 -19.38 -3.13 -12.20
C GLY A 84 -20.41 -3.33 -13.31
N GLY A 85 -21.40 -4.20 -13.13
CA GLY A 85 -22.42 -4.44 -14.18
C GLY A 85 -21.82 -4.79 -15.55
N ASP A 86 -22.51 -4.44 -16.64
CA ASP A 86 -22.10 -4.78 -18.01
C ASP A 86 -20.94 -3.91 -18.55
N THR A 87 -20.52 -2.86 -17.85
CA THR A 87 -19.43 -1.97 -18.29
C THR A 87 -18.34 -1.87 -17.25
N SER A 88 -17.10 -2.19 -17.62
CA SER A 88 -15.92 -2.22 -16.72
C SER A 88 -15.58 -0.89 -16.01
N PHE A 89 -16.28 0.20 -16.35
CA PHE A 89 -16.09 1.53 -15.75
C PHE A 89 -16.87 1.71 -14.43
N LEU A 90 -17.77 0.80 -14.09
CA LEU A 90 -18.57 0.85 -12.87
C LEU A 90 -18.02 -0.06 -11.76
N ASP A 91 -16.80 -0.59 -11.91
CA ASP A 91 -16.21 -1.54 -10.97
C ASP A 91 -16.32 -1.05 -9.53
N ARG A 92 -16.94 -1.87 -8.67
CA ARG A 92 -16.99 -1.61 -7.23
C ARG A 92 -15.71 -2.12 -6.60
N GLN A 93 -15.26 -1.46 -5.55
CA GLN A 93 -14.07 -1.84 -4.80
C GLN A 93 -14.37 -1.91 -3.31
N LEU A 94 -13.87 -2.98 -2.69
CA LEU A 94 -13.76 -3.11 -1.25
C LEU A 94 -12.27 -3.05 -0.87
N VAL A 95 -11.93 -2.15 0.05
CA VAL A 95 -10.56 -1.85 0.43
C VAL A 95 -10.38 -2.09 1.93
N PHE A 96 -9.39 -2.90 2.30
CA PHE A 96 -8.92 -3.04 3.67
C PHE A 96 -7.58 -2.31 3.78
N ALA A 97 -7.49 -1.33 4.68
CA ALA A 97 -6.28 -0.55 4.89
C ALA A 97 -5.79 -0.70 6.33
N GLY A 98 -4.47 -0.73 6.49
CA GLY A 98 -3.88 -0.92 7.80
C GLY A 98 -2.36 -0.99 7.78
N VAL A 99 -1.81 -1.50 8.89
CA VAL A 99 -0.37 -1.68 9.10
C VAL A 99 -0.01 -3.15 9.01
N LEU A 100 1.16 -3.46 8.44
CA LEU A 100 1.71 -4.81 8.44
C LEU A 100 1.86 -5.30 9.89
N ALA A 101 1.38 -6.51 10.14
CA ALA A 101 1.52 -7.14 11.44
C ALA A 101 2.96 -7.65 11.65
N GLU A 102 3.33 -7.88 12.90
CA GLU A 102 4.62 -8.45 13.25
C GLU A 102 4.90 -9.75 12.47
N GLY A 103 6.12 -9.88 11.96
CA GLY A 103 6.55 -11.00 11.12
C GLY A 103 6.10 -10.92 9.65
N SER A 104 5.40 -9.86 9.23
CA SER A 104 5.14 -9.59 7.81
C SER A 104 6.06 -8.51 7.28
N ALA A 105 6.70 -8.76 6.15
CA ALA A 105 7.61 -7.81 5.52
C ALA A 105 6.88 -6.90 4.52
N ALA A 106 7.41 -5.69 4.34
CA ALA A 106 7.06 -4.83 3.23
C ALA A 106 7.20 -5.56 1.88
N MET A 107 6.42 -5.14 0.88
CA MET A 107 6.59 -5.65 -0.47
C MET A 107 8.01 -5.35 -0.97
N ALA A 108 8.58 -6.27 -1.74
CA ALA A 108 9.83 -6.02 -2.44
C ALA A 108 9.51 -5.20 -3.69
N CYS A 109 9.95 -3.95 -3.72
CA CYS A 109 9.60 -3.03 -4.80
C CYS A 109 10.87 -2.64 -5.58
N GLU A 110 10.76 -2.60 -6.91
CA GLU A 110 11.78 -2.04 -7.81
C GLU A 110 11.06 -1.22 -8.89
N ARG A 111 11.39 0.08 -9.00
CA ARG A 111 10.80 0.98 -10.01
C ARG A 111 9.26 0.92 -10.04
N SER A 112 8.65 0.98 -8.85
CA SER A 112 7.19 0.96 -8.65
C SER A 112 6.46 -0.34 -9.01
N ARG A 113 7.19 -1.39 -9.37
CA ARG A 113 6.65 -2.75 -9.42
C ARG A 113 6.95 -3.42 -8.09
N CYS A 114 5.91 -3.84 -7.40
CA CYS A 114 6.05 -4.50 -6.11
C CYS A 114 5.72 -5.98 -6.22
N GLU A 115 6.43 -6.80 -5.46
CA GLU A 115 6.10 -8.20 -5.22
C GLU A 115 5.85 -8.43 -3.72
N PRO A 116 4.72 -9.04 -3.35
CA PRO A 116 4.43 -9.36 -1.96
C PRO A 116 5.38 -10.43 -1.43
N ARG A 117 5.85 -10.22 -0.20
CA ARG A 117 6.63 -11.21 0.56
C ARG A 117 5.68 -12.05 1.40
N TRP A 118 5.32 -13.23 0.90
CA TRP A 118 4.38 -14.12 1.59
C TRP A 118 4.96 -14.77 2.85
N PRO A 119 4.12 -15.09 3.86
CA PRO A 119 2.74 -14.65 4.01
C PRO A 119 2.66 -13.17 4.42
N VAL A 120 1.62 -12.47 3.96
CA VAL A 120 1.33 -11.09 4.36
C VAL A 120 0.23 -11.11 5.41
N ARG A 121 0.51 -10.56 6.59
CA ARG A 121 -0.48 -10.29 7.63
C ARG A 121 -0.64 -8.78 7.80
N LEU A 122 -1.88 -8.33 7.80
CA LEU A 122 -2.25 -6.93 7.97
C LEU A 122 -3.14 -6.79 9.20
N ARG A 123 -2.87 -5.81 10.06
CA ARG A 123 -3.83 -5.33 11.05
C ARG A 123 -4.65 -4.22 10.42
N VAL A 124 -5.92 -4.49 10.20
CA VAL A 124 -6.86 -3.55 9.56
C VAL A 124 -7.28 -2.50 10.57
N SER A 125 -7.25 -1.24 10.14
CA SER A 125 -7.74 -0.08 10.91
C SER A 125 -8.82 0.72 10.17
N ALA A 126 -8.99 0.49 8.86
CA ALA A 126 -10.04 1.10 8.07
C ALA A 126 -10.51 0.19 6.95
N VAL A 127 -11.79 0.29 6.62
CA VAL A 127 -12.38 -0.32 5.43
C VAL A 127 -13.00 0.77 4.56
N GLY A 128 -12.71 0.75 3.26
CA GLY A 128 -13.27 1.66 2.28
C GLY A 128 -14.11 0.91 1.25
N GLN A 129 -15.24 1.49 0.87
CA GLN A 129 -16.02 1.04 -0.27
C GLN A 129 -16.12 2.17 -1.29
N ALA A 130 -15.97 1.83 -2.57
CA ALA A 130 -16.26 2.74 -3.67
C ALA A 130 -17.00 1.98 -4.76
N GLY A 131 -17.95 2.65 -5.41
CA GLY A 131 -18.73 2.08 -6.50
C GLY A 131 -19.67 3.12 -7.08
N PHE A 132 -20.07 2.92 -8.33
CA PHE A 132 -21.03 3.76 -9.05
C PHE A 132 -22.34 2.97 -9.19
N GLY A 133 -23.47 3.56 -8.78
CA GLY A 133 -24.80 2.97 -8.94
C GLY A 133 -25.56 3.58 -10.12
N ASP A 134 -26.55 2.86 -10.65
CA ASP A 134 -27.34 3.20 -11.84
C ASP A 134 -28.47 4.23 -11.60
N GLY A 135 -28.43 4.99 -10.51
CA GLY A 135 -29.45 5.99 -10.17
C GLY A 135 -28.88 7.12 -9.34
N GLU A 136 -29.10 8.36 -9.81
CA GLU A 136 -28.58 9.63 -9.28
C GLU A 136 -27.05 9.65 -9.03
N ALA A 137 -26.34 9.80 -10.15
CA ALA A 137 -25.27 10.78 -10.30
C ALA A 137 -24.33 10.95 -9.10
N ALA A 138 -23.32 10.09 -9.07
CA ALA A 138 -21.94 10.40 -8.69
C ALA A 138 -21.68 10.80 -7.22
N LEU A 139 -20.43 10.55 -6.80
CA LEU A 139 -19.81 11.13 -5.59
C LEU A 139 -20.22 10.51 -4.25
N GLY A 140 -20.41 9.19 -4.19
CA GLY A 140 -20.03 8.48 -2.97
C GLY A 140 -18.51 8.58 -2.80
N LEU A 141 -18.01 9.67 -2.23
CA LEU A 141 -16.63 9.77 -1.71
C LEU A 141 -16.34 8.44 -1.04
N THR A 142 -15.19 7.82 -1.37
CA THR A 142 -14.72 6.58 -0.74
C THR A 142 -15.03 6.65 0.75
N ARG A 143 -16.10 5.96 1.19
CA ARG A 143 -16.49 6.05 2.60
C ARG A 143 -15.55 5.10 3.31
N ALA A 144 -14.41 5.65 3.66
CA ALA A 144 -13.48 5.00 4.57
C ALA A 144 -14.10 5.09 5.96
N GLU A 145 -14.31 3.93 6.56
CA GLU A 145 -14.85 3.79 7.88
C GLU A 145 -13.79 3.17 8.77
N LEU A 146 -13.74 3.61 10.04
CA LEU A 146 -12.90 2.96 11.03
C LEU A 146 -13.42 1.52 11.22
N ALA A 147 -12.51 0.57 11.21
CA ALA A 147 -12.83 -0.82 11.44
C ALA A 147 -11.60 -1.55 11.98
N SER A 148 -11.82 -2.48 12.90
CA SER A 148 -10.75 -3.30 13.48
C SER A 148 -10.82 -4.70 12.90
N GLY A 149 -9.69 -5.23 12.47
CA GLY A 149 -9.66 -6.56 11.87
C GLY A 149 -8.29 -7.00 11.41
N GLN A 150 -8.27 -7.97 10.52
CA GLN A 150 -7.05 -8.56 10.00
C GLN A 150 -7.20 -9.06 8.57
N CYS A 151 -6.10 -9.05 7.83
CA CYS A 151 -5.97 -9.83 6.62
C CYS A 151 -4.82 -10.81 6.73
N LEU A 152 -5.02 -12.01 6.20
CA LEU A 152 -4.00 -13.03 6.00
C LEU A 152 -4.00 -13.40 4.51
N LEU A 153 -2.90 -13.11 3.85
CA LEU A 153 -2.71 -13.39 2.44
C LEU A 153 -1.50 -14.32 2.28
N ASP A 154 -1.66 -15.39 1.52
CA ASP A 154 -0.57 -16.24 1.06
C ASP A 154 -0.62 -16.43 -0.45
N ASP A 155 0.22 -17.29 -1.01
CA ASP A 155 0.30 -17.49 -2.45
C ASP A 155 -0.95 -18.20 -3.05
N ARG A 156 -1.79 -18.83 -2.22
CA ARG A 156 -2.91 -19.68 -2.62
C ARG A 156 -4.28 -19.19 -2.13
N ALA A 157 -4.32 -18.44 -1.03
CA ALA A 157 -5.54 -18.01 -0.37
C ALA A 157 -5.40 -16.61 0.21
N PHE A 158 -6.51 -15.87 0.14
CA PHE A 158 -6.62 -14.50 0.60
C PHE A 158 -7.83 -14.38 1.50
N ARG A 159 -7.62 -13.99 2.76
CA ARG A 159 -8.70 -13.73 3.71
C ARG A 159 -8.54 -12.36 4.33
N CYS A 160 -9.63 -11.60 4.36
CA CYS A 160 -9.73 -10.35 5.08
C CYS A 160 -11.02 -10.33 5.88
N GLU A 161 -10.96 -9.84 7.10
CA GLU A 161 -12.13 -9.59 7.94
C GLU A 161 -11.94 -8.33 8.76
N ALA A 162 -13.01 -7.57 8.96
CA ALA A 162 -13.01 -6.39 9.80
C ALA A 162 -14.39 -6.12 10.39
N THR A 163 -14.42 -5.48 11.55
CA THR A 163 -15.64 -5.10 12.25
C THR A 163 -15.60 -3.61 12.60
N GLY A 164 -16.69 -2.91 12.29
CA GLY A 164 -16.85 -1.48 12.57
C GLY A 164 -17.28 -1.24 14.02
N PRO A 165 -17.21 0.01 14.51
CA PRO A 165 -17.63 0.37 15.87
C PRO A 165 -19.09 0.01 16.19
N ASP A 166 -19.94 -0.07 15.18
CA ASP A 166 -21.36 -0.42 15.27
C ASP A 166 -21.64 -1.92 15.07
N GLY A 167 -20.59 -2.75 15.00
CA GLY A 167 -20.70 -4.20 14.82
C GLY A 167 -20.90 -4.65 13.38
N ARG A 168 -20.95 -3.73 12.40
CA ARG A 168 -20.98 -4.09 10.98
C ARG A 168 -19.72 -4.86 10.59
N GLN A 169 -19.88 -5.94 9.82
CA GLN A 169 -18.79 -6.83 9.44
C GLN A 169 -18.52 -6.82 7.94
N TRP A 170 -17.24 -6.80 7.58
CA TRP A 170 -16.73 -7.01 6.24
C TRP A 170 -15.92 -8.30 6.22
N ARG A 171 -16.11 -9.15 5.21
CA ARG A 171 -15.31 -10.35 5.02
C ARG A 171 -15.07 -10.60 3.54
N VAL A 172 -13.85 -11.02 3.21
CA VAL A 172 -13.49 -11.52 1.88
C VAL A 172 -12.73 -12.83 2.02
N ASP A 173 -13.13 -13.82 1.23
CA ASP A 173 -12.40 -15.06 1.01
C ASP A 173 -12.16 -15.21 -0.49
N ALA A 174 -10.89 -15.30 -0.92
CA ALA A 174 -10.53 -15.37 -2.32
C ALA A 174 -9.34 -16.29 -2.60
N ALA A 175 -9.23 -16.74 -3.85
CA ALA A 175 -8.14 -17.58 -4.36
C ALA A 175 -7.92 -17.35 -5.87
N PRO A 176 -6.68 -17.47 -6.36
CA PRO A 176 -6.33 -17.33 -7.77
C PRO A 176 -6.64 -18.58 -8.63
#